data_AF-A0A964I678-F1
#
_entry.id   AF-A0A964I678-F1
#
_cell.length_a   1.000
_cell.length_b   1.000
_cell.length_c   1.000
_cell.angle_alpha   90.00
_cell.angle_beta   90.00
_cell.angle_gamma   90.00
#
_symmetry.space_group_name_H-M   'P 1'
#
loop_
_entity.id
_entity.type
_entity.pdbx_description
1 polymer ?
#
loop_
_entity_poly.entity_id
_entity_poly.type
_entity_poly.pdbx_seq_one_letter_code
_entity_poly.pdbx_strand_id
1 'polypeptide(L)'
;MDGPFADAIARKVQQAQRAAVPSLTRRDVRLPRVAGRAVAVIGMRRTGKSSFLWQLLGDRAAAGTPREGLLYFNFEDERLAGMQAADLALLVEEYYRLNPEWRGARRALWLLDEIQLVPGWERFARRLLDSENIELFLSG
;
A
#
# COMPACT_ATOMS: atom_id res chain seq x y z
N MET A 1 17.15 16.01 -4.89
CA MET A 1 17.62 15.24 -6.05
C MET A 1 16.69 14.05 -6.13
N ASP A 2 15.77 14.09 -7.09
CA ASP A 2 14.76 13.06 -7.22
C ASP A 2 15.46 11.75 -7.64
N GLY A 3 15.30 10.70 -6.82
CA GLY A 3 15.89 9.39 -7.09
C GLY A 3 15.32 8.76 -8.37
N PRO A 4 15.96 7.71 -8.92
CA PRO A 4 15.56 7.12 -10.21
C PRO A 4 14.11 6.60 -10.24
N PHE A 5 13.49 6.38 -9.07
CA PHE A 5 12.13 5.89 -8.93
C PHE A 5 11.07 6.98 -8.71
N ALA A 6 11.47 8.24 -8.50
CA ALA A 6 10.56 9.31 -8.08
C ALA A 6 9.37 9.48 -9.05
N ASP A 7 9.65 9.58 -10.35
CA ASP A 7 8.61 9.70 -11.39
C ASP A 7 7.68 8.49 -11.44
N ALA A 8 8.24 7.28 -11.29
CA ALA A 8 7.46 6.05 -11.32
C ALA A 8 6.52 5.97 -10.11
N ILE A 9 7.03 6.28 -8.91
CA ILE A 9 6.27 6.32 -7.67
C ILE A 9 5.16 7.38 -7.77
N ALA A 10 5.48 8.60 -8.19
CA ALA A 10 4.51 9.69 -8.34
C ALA A 10 3.34 9.31 -9.25
N ARG A 11 3.65 8.77 -10.44
CA ARG A 11 2.62 8.31 -11.37
C ARG A 11 1.78 7.19 -10.77
N LYS A 12 2.40 6.23 -10.08
CA LYS A 12 1.69 5.11 -9.45
C LYS A 12 0.79 5.55 -8.32
N VAL A 13 1.22 6.46 -7.44
CA VAL A 13 0.39 6.99 -6.35
C VAL A 13 -0.83 7.72 -6.92
N GLN A 14 -0.62 8.60 -7.91
CA GLN A 14 -1.73 9.31 -8.56
C GLN A 14 -2.70 8.37 -9.29
N GLN A 15 -2.18 7.38 -10.02
CA GLN A 15 -3.00 6.36 -10.67
C GLN A 15 -3.77 5.53 -9.64
N ALA A 16 -3.10 5.14 -8.55
CA ALA A 16 -3.71 4.37 -7.48
C ALA A 16 -4.89 5.12 -6.88
N GLN A 17 -4.83 6.44 -6.71
CA GLN A 17 -5.94 7.24 -6.18
C GLN A 17 -7.06 7.49 -7.18
N ARG A 18 -6.86 7.26 -8.48
CA ARG A 18 -7.90 7.43 -9.51
C ARG A 18 -8.51 6.12 -9.96
N ALA A 19 -7.82 5.00 -9.72
CA ALA A 19 -8.26 3.68 -10.15
C ALA A 19 -9.60 3.29 -9.51
N ALA A 20 -10.52 2.82 -10.34
CA ALA A 20 -11.75 2.20 -9.88
C ALA A 20 -11.45 0.86 -9.18
N VAL A 21 -12.28 0.51 -8.19
CA VAL A 21 -12.19 -0.79 -7.54
C VAL A 21 -12.74 -1.85 -8.50
N PRO A 22 -11.96 -2.89 -8.85
CA PRO A 22 -12.44 -3.94 -9.74
C PRO A 22 -13.55 -4.77 -9.09
N SER A 23 -14.51 -5.22 -9.89
CA SER A 23 -15.50 -6.22 -9.46
C SER A 23 -14.84 -7.60 -9.39
N LEU A 24 -14.83 -8.22 -8.20
CA LEU A 24 -14.12 -9.46 -7.92
C LEU A 24 -15.00 -10.39 -7.06
N THR A 25 -14.93 -11.69 -7.33
CA THR A 25 -15.57 -12.71 -6.47
C THR A 25 -15.04 -12.62 -5.05
N ARG A 26 -15.94 -12.41 -4.08
CA ARG A 26 -15.58 -12.25 -2.65
C ARG A 26 -14.82 -13.46 -2.13
N ARG A 27 -13.70 -13.20 -1.46
CA ARG A 27 -13.00 -14.24 -0.71
C ARG A 27 -13.63 -14.42 0.67
N ASP A 28 -13.72 -15.66 1.10
CA ASP A 28 -14.07 -16.00 2.47
C ASP A 28 -12.81 -16.00 3.34
N VAL A 29 -12.54 -14.87 4.00
CA VAL A 29 -11.37 -14.67 4.86
C VAL A 29 -11.79 -13.90 6.11
N ARG A 30 -11.44 -14.45 7.28
CA ARG A 30 -11.58 -13.75 8.55
C ARG A 30 -10.26 -13.14 8.96
N LEU A 31 -10.19 -11.80 8.97
CA LEU A 31 -9.02 -11.08 9.45
C LEU A 31 -9.19 -10.69 10.92
N PRO A 32 -8.36 -11.20 11.84
CA PRO A 32 -8.35 -10.69 13.21
C PRO A 32 -7.81 -9.26 13.21
N ARG A 33 -8.53 -8.34 13.88
CA ARG A 33 -8.04 -6.98 14.09
C ARG A 33 -7.02 -6.99 15.22
N VAL A 34 -5.76 -6.77 14.88
CA VAL A 34 -4.68 -6.57 15.85
C VAL A 34 -4.18 -5.13 15.72
N ALA A 35 -4.41 -4.32 16.75
CA ALA A 35 -4.00 -2.91 16.73
C ALA A 35 -2.47 -2.77 16.62
N GLY A 36 -2.00 -1.80 15.85
CA GLY A 36 -0.58 -1.49 15.69
C GLY A 36 0.24 -2.57 14.99
N ARG A 37 -0.38 -3.52 14.28
CA ARG A 37 0.31 -4.57 13.52
C ARG A 37 -0.01 -4.44 12.03
N ALA A 38 1.00 -4.72 11.20
CA ALA A 38 0.76 -5.01 9.79
C ALA A 38 0.09 -6.37 9.66
N VAL A 39 -0.80 -6.48 8.66
CA VAL A 39 -1.38 -7.76 8.26
C VAL A 39 -0.70 -8.22 6.98
N ALA A 40 -0.04 -9.37 7.03
CA ALA A 40 0.57 -10.00 5.87
C ALA A 40 -0.38 -11.02 5.24
N VAL A 41 -0.65 -10.87 3.94
CA VAL A 41 -1.42 -11.79 3.11
C VAL A 41 -0.42 -12.62 2.31
N ILE A 42 -0.14 -13.82 2.78
CA ILE A 42 0.86 -14.71 2.18
C ILE A 42 0.21 -15.85 1.39
N GLY A 43 0.89 -16.32 0.35
CA GLY A 43 0.46 -17.51 -0.38
C GLY A 43 1.12 -17.65 -1.74
N MET A 44 0.90 -18.81 -2.37
CA MET A 44 1.50 -19.12 -3.67
C MET A 44 1.05 -18.13 -4.77
N ARG A 45 1.82 -18.07 -5.86
CA ARG A 45 1.46 -17.27 -7.04
C ARG A 45 0.09 -17.68 -7.58
N ARG A 46 -0.69 -16.70 -8.05
CA ARG A 46 -2.05 -16.87 -8.60
C ARG A 46 -3.10 -17.42 -7.61
N THR A 47 -2.86 -17.30 -6.30
CA THR A 47 -3.86 -17.67 -5.29
C THR A 47 -4.84 -16.54 -4.98
N GLY A 48 -4.72 -15.37 -5.61
CA GLY A 48 -5.66 -14.23 -5.50
C GLY A 48 -5.38 -13.27 -4.34
N LYS A 49 -4.11 -13.08 -3.95
CA LYS A 49 -3.67 -12.13 -2.91
C LYS A 49 -4.00 -10.69 -3.28
N SER A 50 -3.60 -10.25 -4.48
CA SER A 50 -3.92 -8.91 -4.99
C SER A 50 -5.43 -8.68 -5.07
N SER A 51 -6.20 -9.71 -5.46
CA SER A 51 -7.67 -9.66 -5.45
C SER A 51 -8.23 -9.40 -4.05
N PHE A 52 -7.63 -10.00 -3.02
CA PHE A 52 -8.01 -9.76 -1.64
C PHE A 52 -7.69 -8.32 -1.18
N LEU A 53 -6.51 -7.80 -1.53
CA LEU A 53 -6.15 -6.42 -1.21
C LEU A 53 -7.10 -5.41 -1.87
N TRP A 54 -7.50 -5.64 -3.12
CA TRP A 54 -8.52 -4.82 -3.79
C TRP A 54 -9.89 -4.88 -3.10
N GLN A 55 -10.29 -6.05 -2.58
CA GLN A 55 -11.51 -6.19 -1.80
C GLN A 55 -11.46 -5.37 -0.51
N LEU A 56 -10.33 -5.39 0.20
CA LEU A 56 -10.13 -4.57 1.39
C LEU A 56 -10.22 -3.08 1.08
N LEU A 57 -9.63 -2.64 -0.04
CA LEU A 57 -9.75 -1.26 -0.51
C LEU A 57 -11.21 -0.88 -0.77
N GLY A 58 -11.93 -1.75 -1.51
CA GLY A 58 -13.34 -1.58 -1.82
C GLY A 58 -14.22 -1.49 -0.57
N ASP A 59 -13.96 -2.32 0.43
CA ASP A 59 -14.68 -2.30 1.70
C ASP A 59 -14.48 -0.99 2.46
N ARG A 60 -13.26 -0.43 2.45
CA ARG A 60 -13.01 0.86 3.10
C ARG A 60 -13.58 2.04 2.34
N ALA A 61 -13.56 1.99 1.01
CA ALA A 61 -14.23 2.98 0.18
C ALA A 61 -15.74 2.97 0.43
N ALA A 62 -16.37 1.79 0.43
CA ALA A 62 -17.80 1.62 0.69
C ALA A 62 -18.19 2.05 2.11
N ALA A 63 -17.28 1.91 3.09
CA ALA A 63 -17.45 2.42 4.45
C ALA A 63 -17.25 3.95 4.58
N GLY A 64 -17.03 4.67 3.47
CA GLY A 64 -16.96 6.13 3.45
C GLY A 64 -15.54 6.71 3.63
N THR A 65 -14.49 5.89 3.54
CA THR A 65 -13.12 6.43 3.54
C THR A 65 -12.86 7.15 2.22
N PRO A 66 -12.47 8.44 2.22
CA PRO A 66 -12.14 9.15 0.99
C PRO A 66 -10.97 8.49 0.26
N ARG A 67 -10.94 8.67 -1.05
CA ARG A 67 -10.02 7.93 -1.92
C ARG A 67 -8.55 8.29 -1.66
N GLU A 68 -8.31 9.51 -1.23
CA GLU A 68 -7.03 10.07 -0.80
C GLU A 68 -6.43 9.27 0.37
N GLY A 69 -7.28 8.70 1.22
CA GLY A 69 -6.90 7.85 2.35
C GLY A 69 -6.59 6.40 1.99
N LEU A 70 -6.78 6.01 0.74
CA LEU A 70 -6.70 4.62 0.30
C LEU A 70 -5.56 4.46 -0.72
N LEU A 71 -4.43 3.90 -0.28
CA LEU A 71 -3.29 3.63 -1.14
C LEU A 71 -3.19 2.14 -1.44
N TYR A 72 -3.29 1.78 -2.72
CA TYR A 72 -2.87 0.48 -3.25
C TYR A 72 -1.59 0.69 -4.04
N PHE A 73 -0.52 -0.03 -3.72
CA PHE A 73 0.75 0.09 -4.41
C PHE A 73 1.35 -1.29 -4.66
N ASN A 74 1.52 -1.65 -5.93
CA ASN A 74 2.08 -2.93 -6.36
C ASN A 74 3.52 -2.75 -6.86
N PHE A 75 4.43 -3.59 -6.36
CA PHE A 75 5.87 -3.54 -6.61
C PHE A 75 6.36 -4.39 -7.80
N GLU A 76 5.51 -5.16 -8.48
CA GLU A 76 5.86 -5.92 -9.71
C GLU A 76 6.07 -5.04 -10.95
N ASP A 77 5.96 -3.71 -10.81
CA ASP A 77 6.17 -2.76 -11.89
C ASP A 77 7.65 -2.72 -12.31
N GLU A 78 7.91 -2.97 -13.60
CA GLU A 78 9.27 -3.00 -14.15
C GLU A 78 10.06 -1.71 -13.91
N ARG A 79 9.38 -0.56 -13.76
CA ARG A 79 10.00 0.74 -13.49
C ARG A 79 10.54 0.85 -12.06
N LEU A 80 10.16 -0.08 -11.17
CA LEU A 80 10.64 -0.20 -9.79
C LEU A 80 11.69 -1.31 -9.65
N ALA A 81 12.14 -1.91 -10.77
CA ALA A 81 13.15 -2.95 -10.73
C ALA A 81 14.44 -2.44 -10.06
N GLY A 82 14.97 -3.23 -9.13
CA GLY A 82 16.17 -2.89 -8.37
C GLY A 82 15.96 -1.96 -7.18
N MET A 83 14.72 -1.54 -6.90
CA MET A 83 14.38 -0.73 -5.73
C MET A 83 14.88 -1.36 -4.42
N GLN A 84 15.42 -0.52 -3.54
CA GLN A 84 15.90 -0.92 -2.23
C GLN A 84 15.05 -0.28 -1.12
N ALA A 85 15.18 -0.78 0.11
CA ALA A 85 14.43 -0.24 1.25
C ALA A 85 14.66 1.26 1.50
N ALA A 86 15.81 1.82 1.08
CA ALA A 86 16.09 3.26 1.18
C ALA A 86 15.19 4.10 0.27
N ASP A 87 14.80 3.56 -0.89
CA ASP A 87 13.95 4.26 -1.87
C ASP A 87 12.49 4.30 -1.45
N LEU A 88 12.05 3.41 -0.55
CA LEU A 88 10.67 3.37 -0.03
C LEU A 88 10.29 4.65 0.73
N ALA A 89 11.26 5.47 1.15
CA ALA A 89 11.00 6.80 1.69
C ALA A 89 10.26 7.70 0.68
N LEU A 90 10.59 7.58 -0.61
CA LEU A 90 9.95 8.34 -1.70
C LEU A 90 8.45 8.05 -1.79
N LEU A 91 8.02 6.82 -1.49
CA LEU A 91 6.59 6.47 -1.47
C LEU A 91 5.83 7.23 -0.37
N VAL A 92 6.45 7.40 0.80
CA VAL A 92 5.87 8.14 1.93
C VAL A 92 5.82 9.63 1.62
N GLU A 93 6.92 10.17 1.13
CA GLU A 93 7.00 11.58 0.74
C GLU A 93 5.97 11.91 -0.32
N GLU A 94 5.86 11.10 -1.37
CA GLU A 94 4.93 11.33 -2.48
C GLU A 94 3.46 11.21 -2.05
N TYR A 95 3.13 10.22 -1.22
CA TYR A 95 1.77 10.09 -0.69
C TYR A 95 1.38 11.34 0.09
N TYR A 96 2.21 11.82 1.02
CA TYR A 96 1.85 12.99 1.83
C TYR A 96 2.02 14.33 1.10
N ARG A 97 2.84 14.39 0.04
CA ARG A 97 2.90 15.55 -0.84
C ARG A 97 1.57 15.78 -1.55
N LEU A 98 0.90 14.71 -1.95
CA LEU A 98 -0.42 14.76 -2.60
C LEU A 98 -1.57 14.89 -1.60
N ASN A 99 -1.40 14.39 -0.38
CA ASN A 99 -2.47 14.29 0.63
C ASN A 99 -2.00 14.83 2.00
N PRO A 100 -1.59 16.11 2.08
CA PRO A 100 -0.96 16.67 3.29
C PRO A 100 -1.86 16.61 4.52
N GLU A 101 -3.19 16.69 4.35
CA GLU A 101 -4.18 16.65 5.41
C GLU A 101 -4.30 15.29 6.12
N TRP A 102 -3.70 14.23 5.56
CA TRP A 102 -3.70 12.91 6.20
C TRP A 102 -2.58 12.77 7.22
N ARG A 103 -1.48 13.51 7.07
CA ARG A 103 -0.30 13.33 7.90
C ARG A 103 -0.58 13.72 9.34
N GLY A 104 -0.46 12.78 10.26
CA GLY A 104 -0.68 12.98 11.71
C GLY A 104 -2.14 13.19 12.14
N ALA A 105 -3.05 13.55 11.22
CA ALA A 105 -4.44 13.89 11.55
C ALA A 105 -5.45 12.77 11.28
N ARG A 106 -5.19 11.91 10.27
CA ARG A 106 -6.15 10.88 9.83
C ARG A 106 -5.46 9.55 9.64
N ARG A 107 -6.21 8.46 9.79
CA ARG A 107 -5.68 7.11 9.58
C ARG A 107 -5.86 6.67 8.13
N ALA A 108 -4.78 6.54 7.39
CA ALA A 108 -4.80 6.04 6.02
C ALA A 108 -4.77 4.50 5.97
N LEU A 109 -5.28 3.90 4.90
CA LEU A 109 -5.13 2.48 4.57
C LEU A 109 -4.07 2.33 3.49
N TRP A 110 -3.03 1.55 3.76
CA TRP A 110 -1.99 1.22 2.79
C TRP A 110 -1.97 -0.28 2.52
N LEU A 111 -2.09 -0.64 1.24
CA LEU A 111 -2.06 -2.01 0.73
C LEU A 111 -0.85 -2.12 -0.19
N LEU A 112 0.23 -2.71 0.32
CA LEU A 112 1.50 -2.88 -0.39
C LEU A 112 1.57 -4.29 -0.96
N ASP A 113 1.38 -4.41 -2.25
CA ASP A 113 1.30 -5.69 -2.97
C ASP A 113 2.66 -6.10 -3.51
N GLU A 114 3.06 -7.35 -3.28
CA GLU A 114 4.36 -7.93 -3.69
C GLU A 114 5.57 -7.18 -3.10
N ILE A 115 5.45 -6.72 -1.84
CA ILE A 115 6.48 -5.91 -1.15
C ILE A 115 7.82 -6.65 -0.98
N GLN A 116 7.79 -7.99 -0.97
CA GLN A 116 8.99 -8.83 -0.86
C GLN A 116 9.94 -8.70 -2.07
N LEU A 117 9.51 -8.05 -3.16
CA LEU A 117 10.38 -7.67 -4.27
C LEU A 117 11.40 -6.58 -3.91
N VAL A 118 11.19 -5.86 -2.80
CA VAL A 118 12.12 -4.83 -2.31
C VAL A 118 12.93 -5.40 -1.13
N PRO A 119 14.22 -5.71 -1.30
CA PRO A 119 15.03 -6.26 -0.21
C PRO A 119 15.09 -5.33 1.02
N GLY A 120 14.88 -5.90 2.21
CA GLY A 120 14.95 -5.16 3.48
C GLY A 120 13.71 -4.32 3.80
N TRP A 121 12.59 -4.55 3.11
CA TRP A 121 11.31 -3.86 3.30
C TRP A 121 10.76 -3.98 4.74
N GLU A 122 11.18 -4.99 5.52
CA GLU A 122 10.65 -5.25 6.86
C GLU A 122 10.95 -4.08 7.81
N ARG A 123 12.16 -3.52 7.71
CA ARG A 123 12.55 -2.32 8.48
C ARG A 123 11.71 -1.11 8.09
N PHE A 124 11.38 -0.98 6.81
CA PHE A 124 10.49 0.06 6.32
C PHE A 124 9.07 -0.10 6.87
N ALA A 125 8.48 -1.30 6.78
CA ALA A 125 7.13 -1.56 7.30
C ALA A 125 7.03 -1.30 8.80
N ARG A 126 8.04 -1.71 9.57
CA ARG A 126 8.14 -1.38 11.00
C ARG A 126 8.18 0.12 11.25
N ARG A 127 9.10 0.83 10.58
CA ARG A 127 9.23 2.29 10.71
C ARG A 127 7.92 2.99 10.35
N LEU A 128 7.24 2.54 9.30
CA LEU A 128 5.98 3.10 8.84
C LEU A 128 4.88 2.97 9.91
N LEU A 129 4.77 1.81 10.55
CA LEU A 129 3.83 1.61 11.67
C LEU A 129 4.18 2.44 12.91
N ASP A 130 5.48 2.62 13.18
CA ASP A 130 5.96 3.36 14.34
C ASP A 130 5.82 4.88 14.17
N SER A 131 5.94 5.40 12.94
CA SER A 131 5.99 6.85 12.68
C SER A 131 4.74 7.45 12.04
N GLU A 132 3.88 6.66 11.40
CA GLU A 132 2.74 7.16 10.63
C GLU A 132 1.41 6.55 11.11
N ASN A 133 0.33 7.31 10.99
CA ASN A 133 -1.03 6.85 11.33
C ASN A 133 -1.62 6.01 10.18
N ILE A 134 -1.12 4.79 10.01
CA ILE A 134 -1.46 3.92 8.88
C ILE A 134 -1.99 2.56 9.35
N GLU A 135 -3.06 2.09 8.70
CA GLU A 135 -3.40 0.68 8.67
C GLU A 135 -2.69 -0.01 7.50
N LEU A 136 -1.80 -0.96 7.81
CA LEU A 136 -0.89 -1.53 6.84
C LEU A 136 -1.24 -2.99 6.52
N PHE A 137 -1.44 -3.24 5.24
CA PHE A 137 -1.55 -4.57 4.65
C PHE A 137 -0.42 -4.79 3.66
N LEU A 138 0.14 -5.99 3.69
CA LEU A 138 1.26 -6.41 2.86
C LEU A 138 0.87 -7.70 2.16
N SER A 139 1.35 -7.93 0.93
CA SER A 139 1.29 -9.27 0.32
C SER A 139 2.65 -9.76 -0.13
N GLY A 140 2.79 -11.09 -0.18
CA GLY A 140 3.95 -11.80 -0.74
C GLY A 140 3.77 -13.31 -0.86
#